data_AF-A0A2M7MZ50-F1
#
_entry.id   AF-A0A2M7MZ50-F1
#
_cell.length_a   1.000
_cell.length_b   1.000
_cell.length_c   1.000
_cell.angle_alpha   90.00
_cell.angle_beta   90.00
_cell.angle_gamma   90.00
#
_symmetry.space_group_name_H-M   'P 1'
#
loop_
_entity.id
_entity.type
_entity.pdbx_description
1 polymer ?
#
loop_
_entity_poly.entity_id
_entity_poly.type
_entity_poly.pdbx_seq_one_letter_code
_entity_poly.pdbx_strand_id
1 'polypeptide(L)' 'MAMLWLSGCAMGGSDVHVPCPPVVEYSAADQKRAAEEVDALAEGAMIVRMLSDFAVLRDQARACR' A
#
# COMPACT_ATOMS: atom_id res chain seq x y z
N MET A 1 38.79 40.60 12.90
CA MET A 1 37.69 39.83 13.52
C MET A 1 36.76 39.36 12.40
N ALA A 2 37.00 38.16 11.86
CA ALA A 2 36.15 37.57 10.84
C ALA A 2 35.01 36.81 11.54
N MET A 3 33.77 37.28 11.40
CA MET A 3 32.60 36.53 11.85
C MET A 3 32.28 35.49 10.79
N LEU A 4 32.46 34.22 11.11
CA LEU A 4 31.95 33.11 10.31
C LEU A 4 30.46 32.97 10.61
N TRP A 5 29.62 33.31 9.64
CA TRP A 5 28.17 33.17 9.75
C TRP A 5 27.78 31.72 9.50
N LEU A 6 27.32 31.03 10.54
CA LEU A 6 26.68 29.71 10.41
C LEU A 6 25.21 29.92 10.07
N SER A 7 24.91 30.14 8.78
CA SER A 7 23.54 29.96 8.31
C SER A 7 23.21 28.47 8.37
N GLY A 8 22.43 28.05 9.37
CA GLY A 8 21.88 26.69 9.39
C GLY A 8 20.98 26.47 8.18
N CYS A 9 21.17 25.36 7.47
CA CYS A 9 20.23 24.96 6.43
C CYS A 9 18.85 24.75 7.07
N ALA A 10 17.84 25.51 6.63
CA ALA A 10 16.46 25.20 6.96
C ALA A 10 16.12 23.86 6.32
N MET A 11 15.80 22.85 7.14
CA MET A 11 15.22 21.60 6.66
C MET A 11 13.79 21.94 6.24
N GLY A 12 13.62 22.45 5.02
CA GLY A 12 12.31 22.65 4.43
C GLY A 12 11.60 21.31 4.45
N GLY A 13 10.50 21.22 5.20
CA GLY A 13 9.66 20.03 5.21
C GLY A 13 9.28 19.73 3.78
N SER A 14 9.69 18.57 3.27
CA SER A 14 9.22 18.12 1.98
C SER A 14 7.79 17.63 2.21
N ASP A 15 6.83 18.55 2.19
CA ASP A 15 5.40 18.23 2.16
C ASP A 15 5.07 17.65 0.78
N VAL A 16 5.66 16.51 0.46
CA VAL A 16 5.19 15.66 -0.63
C VAL A 16 3.95 14.99 -0.07
N HIS A 17 2.81 15.67 -0.22
CA HIS A 17 1.52 15.04 0.01
C HIS A 17 1.36 13.91 -1.01
N VAL A 18 1.70 12.69 -0.61
CA VAL A 18 1.44 11.50 -1.41
C VAL A 18 -0.03 11.15 -1.20
N PRO A 19 -0.90 11.30 -2.22
CA PRO A 19 -2.30 10.91 -2.07
C PRO A 19 -2.38 9.41 -1.79
N CYS A 20 -3.36 9.02 -0.99
CA CYS A 20 -3.59 7.62 -0.67
C CYS A 20 -3.76 6.78 -1.95
N PRO A 21 -3.15 5.59 -2.03
CA PRO A 21 -3.28 4.75 -3.21
C PRO A 21 -4.76 4.43 -3.51
N PRO A 22 -5.20 4.49 -4.77
CA PRO A 22 -6.56 4.12 -5.11
C PRO A 22 -6.78 2.62 -4.88
N VAL A 23 -7.90 2.28 -4.24
CA VAL A 23 -8.31 0.89 -4.04
C VAL A 23 -9.37 0.54 -5.08
N VAL A 24 -9.04 -0.38 -5.98
CA VAL A 24 -9.96 -0.89 -7.01
C VAL A 24 -11.05 -1.74 -6.35
N GLU A 25 -12.31 -1.45 -6.63
CA GLU A 25 -13.43 -2.28 -6.18
C GLU A 25 -13.69 -3.40 -7.19
N TYR A 26 -13.89 -4.62 -6.67
CA TYR A 26 -14.24 -5.79 -7.46
C TYR A 26 -15.71 -6.13 -7.22
N SER A 27 -16.41 -6.48 -8.31
CA SER A 27 -17.78 -6.94 -8.20
C SER A 27 -17.87 -8.24 -7.40
N ALA A 28 -19.05 -8.53 -6.84
CA ALA A 28 -19.28 -9.82 -6.17
C ALA A 28 -19.08 -11.02 -7.12
N ALA A 29 -19.37 -10.84 -8.42
CA ALA A 29 -19.16 -11.87 -9.43
C ALA A 29 -17.67 -12.14 -9.68
N ASP A 30 -16.85 -11.08 -9.77
CA ASP A 30 -15.39 -11.23 -9.92
C ASP A 30 -14.75 -11.87 -8.68
N GLN A 31 -15.22 -11.49 -7.48
CA GLN A 31 -14.74 -12.09 -6.23
C GLN A 31 -15.13 -13.57 -6.11
N LYS A 32 -16.33 -13.94 -6.57
CA LYS A 32 -16.75 -15.35 -6.60
C LYS A 32 -15.87 -16.17 -7.54
N ARG A 33 -15.60 -15.67 -8.76
CA ARG A 33 -14.69 -16.34 -9.71
C ARG A 33 -13.29 -16.49 -9.11
N ALA A 34 -12.76 -15.44 -8.48
CA ALA A 34 -11.45 -15.50 -7.84
C ALA A 34 -11.40 -16.52 -6.69
N ALA A 35 -12.48 -16.69 -5.93
CA ALA A 35 -12.56 -17.72 -4.89
C ALA A 35 -12.50 -19.14 -5.50
N GLU A 36 -13.25 -19.38 -6.58
CA GLU A 36 -13.19 -20.66 -7.32
C GLU A 36 -11.78 -20.95 -7.87
N GLU A 37 -11.06 -19.93 -8.34
CA GLU A 37 -9.67 -20.04 -8.78
C GLU A 37 -8.72 -20.39 -7.62
N VAL A 38 -8.90 -19.79 -6.44
CA VAL A 38 -8.10 -20.07 -5.24
C VAL A 38 -8.35 -21.48 -4.71
N ASP A 39 -9.61 -21.92 -4.69
CA ASP A 39 -9.99 -23.26 -4.23
C ASP A 39 -9.43 -24.37 -5.13
N ALA A 40 -9.19 -24.08 -6.41
CA ALA A 40 -8.59 -25.02 -7.36
C ALA A 40 -7.06 -25.17 -7.22
N LEU A 41 -6.41 -24.35 -6.39
CA LEU A 41 -4.96 -24.40 -6.20
C LEU A 41 -4.54 -25.61 -5.36
N ALA A 42 -3.28 -26.03 -5.56
CA ALA A 42 -2.66 -27.02 -4.69
C ALA A 42 -2.59 -26.51 -3.25
N GLU A 43 -2.79 -27.42 -2.28
CA GLU A 43 -2.63 -27.10 -0.87
C GLU A 43 -1.23 -26.53 -0.60
N GLY A 44 -1.17 -25.44 0.17
CA GLY A 44 0.08 -24.74 0.46
C GLY A 44 0.60 -23.83 -0.68
N ALA A 45 -0.20 -23.57 -1.72
CA ALA A 45 0.16 -22.62 -2.76
C ALA A 45 0.51 -21.23 -2.16
N MET A 46 1.73 -20.77 -2.42
CA MET A 46 2.27 -19.53 -1.85
C MET A 46 1.44 -18.28 -2.17
N ILE A 47 0.71 -18.28 -3.29
CA ILE A 47 -0.15 -17.17 -3.66
C ILE A 47 -1.25 -16.90 -2.64
N VAL A 48 -1.76 -17.92 -1.91
CA VAL A 48 -2.77 -17.73 -0.86
C VAL A 48 -2.21 -16.90 0.30
N ARG A 49 -0.93 -17.14 0.65
CA ARG A 49 -0.22 -16.32 1.64
C ARG A 49 0.00 -14.90 1.14
N MET A 50 0.44 -14.74 -0.12
CA MET A 50 0.61 -13.42 -0.73
C MET A 50 -0.70 -12.61 -0.79
N LEU A 51 -1.83 -13.27 -1.06
CA LEU A 51 -3.15 -12.62 -1.05
C LEU A 51 -3.54 -12.14 0.36
N SER A 52 -3.14 -12.87 1.41
CA SER A 52 -3.35 -12.45 2.80
C SER A 52 -2.52 -11.19 3.14
N ASP A 53 -1.26 -11.14 2.72
CA ASP A 53 -0.42 -9.95 2.87
C ASP A 53 -0.97 -8.76 2.07
N PHE A 54 -1.49 -9.03 0.87
CA PHE A 54 -2.12 -8.02 0.01
C PHE A 54 -3.41 -7.46 0.61
N ALA A 55 -4.20 -8.27 1.33
CA ALA A 55 -5.39 -7.79 2.03
C ALA A 55 -5.04 -6.70 3.05
N VAL A 56 -3.95 -6.87 3.82
CA VAL A 56 -3.45 -5.87 4.77
C VAL A 56 -3.09 -4.56 4.06
N LEU A 57 -2.40 -4.62 2.92
CA LEU A 57 -2.06 -3.43 2.14
C LEU A 57 -3.30 -2.70 1.62
N ARG A 58 -4.33 -3.44 1.21
CA ARG A 58 -5.61 -2.85 0.78
C ARG A 58 -6.34 -2.19 1.94
N ASP A 59 -6.34 -2.79 3.13
CA ASP A 59 -6.95 -2.20 4.32
C ASP A 59 -6.24 -0.90 4.75
N GLN A 60 -4.91 -0.89 4.70
CA GLN A 60 -4.12 0.32 4.94
C GLN A 60 -4.45 1.42 3.92
N ALA A 61 -4.53 1.08 2.64
CA ALA A 61 -4.90 2.04 1.59
C ALA A 61 -6.35 2.54 1.75
N ARG A 62 -7.28 1.70 2.23
CA ARG A 62 -8.65 2.11 2.57
C ARG A 62 -8.67 3.07 3.76
N ALA A 63 -7.88 2.80 4.81
CA ALA A 63 -7.82 3.60 6.03
C ALA A 63 -7.06 4.93 5.89
N CYS A 64 -6.21 5.04 4.86
CA CYS A 64 -5.52 6.28 4.53
C CYS A 64 -6.48 7.37 4.02
N ARG A 65 -7.55 6.96 3.31
CA ARG A 65 -8.51 7.86 2.66
C ARG A 65 -9.32 8.70 3.64
#